data_AF-A0A7C6WA54-F1
#
_entry.id   AF-A0A7C6WA54-F1
#
_cell.length_a   1.000
_cell.length_b   1.000
_cell.length_c   1.000
_cell.angle_alpha   90.00
_cell.angle_beta   90.00
_cell.angle_gamma   90.00
#
_symmetry.space_group_name_H-M   'P 1'
#
loop_
_entity.id
_entity.type
_entity.pdbx_description
1 polymer ?
#
loop_
_entity_poly.entity_id
_entity_poly.type
_entity_poly.pdbx_seq_one_letter_code
_entity_poly.pdbx_strand_id
1 'polypeptide(L)'
;MIKVKNVVCTFCGSLCDDIEVEIEANSIIAVKGGCALSRNKFLHAREEVVPLVEGKEASFPTALAAAVEILAGARHPLIYGLSSTSSEAQAAAVALAEALGASIDST
;
A
#
# COMPACT_ATOMS: atom_id res chain seq x y z
N MET A 1 22.66 -12.91 -3.14
CA MET A 1 22.45 -11.81 -2.18
C MET A 1 22.72 -10.48 -2.87
N ILE A 2 21.77 -9.55 -2.78
CA ILE A 2 21.87 -8.17 -3.32
C ILE A 2 21.82 -7.21 -2.13
N LYS A 3 22.69 -6.19 -2.11
CA LYS A 3 22.63 -5.11 -1.12
C LYS A 3 22.15 -3.83 -1.78
N VAL A 4 21.14 -3.20 -1.18
CA VAL A 4 20.61 -1.91 -1.63
C VAL A 4 20.81 -0.89 -0.52
N LYS A 5 21.39 0.26 -0.86
CA LYS A 5 21.68 1.36 0.07
C LYS A 5 20.76 2.54 -0.19
N ASN A 6 20.69 3.44 0.79
CA ASN A 6 19.88 4.66 0.74
C ASN A 6 18.39 4.37 0.46
N VAL A 7 17.88 3.29 1.08
CA VAL A 7 16.48 2.92 0.97
C VAL A 7 15.67 3.83 1.90
N VAL A 8 14.55 4.33 1.38
CA VAL A 8 13.64 5.18 2.15
C VAL A 8 12.72 4.34 3.03
N CYS A 9 12.69 4.64 4.33
CA CYS A 9 11.74 4.07 5.27
C CYS A 9 10.35 4.73 5.14
N THR A 10 9.34 3.93 4.80
CA THR A 10 7.95 4.39 4.61
C THR A 10 7.06 4.12 5.83
N PHE A 11 7.62 4.13 7.05
CA PHE A 11 6.84 3.83 8.26
C PHE A 11 6.18 5.10 8.85
N CYS A 12 6.96 6.14 9.13
CA CYS A 12 6.47 7.41 9.69
C CYS A 12 6.96 8.60 8.87
N GLY A 13 6.51 9.80 9.25
CA GLY A 13 6.85 11.06 8.55
C GLY A 13 8.32 11.49 8.61
N SER A 14 9.18 10.80 9.38
CA SER A 14 10.63 11.09 9.40
C SER A 14 11.33 10.71 8.11
N LEU A 15 10.78 9.73 7.38
CA LEU A 15 11.22 9.36 6.03
C LEU A 15 12.74 9.12 5.89
N CYS A 16 13.37 8.47 6.88
CA CYS A 16 14.80 8.16 6.88
C CYS A 16 15.21 7.50 5.57
N ASP A 17 16.23 8.03 4.90
CA ASP A 17 16.67 7.66 3.56
C ASP A 17 18.05 7.01 3.54
N ASP A 18 18.54 6.57 4.70
CA ASP A 18 19.86 5.98 4.92
C ASP A 18 19.82 4.48 5.24
N ILE A 19 18.69 3.81 4.98
CA ILE A 19 18.52 2.38 5.28
C ILE A 19 19.30 1.52 4.28
N GLU A 20 19.98 0.49 4.77
CA GLU A 20 20.58 -0.55 3.93
C GLU A 20 19.79 -1.86 4.12
N VAL A 21 19.40 -2.50 3.01
CA VAL A 21 18.71 -3.80 3.02
C VAL A 21 19.51 -4.85 2.26
N GLU A 22 19.50 -6.07 2.77
CA GLU A 22 20.06 -7.24 2.10
C GLU A 22 18.92 -8.15 1.64
N ILE A 23 18.95 -8.53 0.36
CA ILE A 23 17.90 -9.29 -0.32
C ILE A 23 18.47 -10.62 -0.83
N GLU A 24 17.77 -11.70 -0.55
CA GLU A 24 18.09 -13.04 -1.05
C GLU A 24 16.81 -13.78 -1.41
N ALA A 25 16.80 -14.48 -2.54
CA ALA A 25 15.64 -15.22 -3.05
C ALA A 25 14.33 -14.40 -3.05
N ASN A 26 14.41 -13.11 -3.41
CA ASN A 26 13.29 -12.15 -3.43
C ASN A 26 12.73 -11.74 -2.05
N SER A 27 13.40 -12.09 -0.95
CA SER A 27 13.00 -11.69 0.40
C SER A 27 14.06 -10.81 1.06
N ILE A 28 13.64 -9.86 1.89
CA ILE A 28 14.54 -9.02 2.68
C ILE A 28 15.00 -9.81 3.90
N ILE A 29 16.29 -10.17 3.95
CA ILE A 29 16.86 -11.02 5.00
C ILE A 29 17.54 -10.23 6.13
N ALA A 30 17.97 -8.99 5.86
CA ALA A 30 18.62 -8.14 6.85
C ALA A 30 18.39 -6.66 6.55
N VAL A 31 18.37 -5.85 7.62
CA VAL A 31 18.17 -4.40 7.56
C VAL A 31 19.16 -3.73 8.53
N LYS A 32 19.91 -2.76 8.03
CA LYS A 32 20.84 -1.93 8.82
C LYS A 32 20.40 -0.48 8.78
N GLY A 33 20.51 0.19 9.93
CA GLY A 33 19.94 1.53 10.16
C GLY A 33 18.50 1.47 10.68
N GLY A 34 17.83 2.63 10.68
CA GLY A 34 16.43 2.80 11.08
C GLY A 34 16.14 2.57 12.57
N CYS A 35 14.89 2.82 12.98
CA CYS A 35 14.40 2.47 14.31
C CYS A 35 13.82 1.03 14.34
N ALA A 36 13.34 0.58 15.51
CA ALA A 36 12.75 -0.76 15.64
C ALA A 36 11.53 -0.97 14.72
N LEU A 37 10.70 0.06 14.53
CA LEU A 37 9.51 0.01 13.66
C LEU A 37 9.90 -0.11 12.18
N SER A 38 10.91 0.65 11.75
CA SER A 38 11.48 0.57 10.40
C SER A 38 11.97 -0.84 10.08
N ARG A 39 12.80 -1.41 10.97
CA ARG A 39 13.34 -2.76 10.77
C ARG A 39 12.24 -3.81 10.75
N ASN A 40 11.28 -3.72 11.65
CA ASN A 40 10.15 -4.65 11.70
C ASN A 40 9.31 -4.61 10.42
N LYS A 41 9.03 -3.42 9.87
CA LYS A 41 8.28 -3.27 8.60
C LYS A 41 8.96 -3.97 7.43
N PHE A 42 10.28 -3.85 7.29
CA PHE A 42 11.03 -4.48 6.21
C PHE A 42 11.20 -5.99 6.40
N LEU A 43 11.57 -6.45 7.59
CA LEU A 43 11.84 -7.86 7.87
C LEU A 43 10.58 -8.74 7.89
N HIS A 44 9.41 -8.13 8.11
CA HIS A 44 8.13 -8.83 8.16
C HIS A 44 7.14 -8.31 7.11
N ALA A 45 7.65 -7.84 5.97
CA ALA A 45 6.82 -7.54 4.82
C ALA A 45 6.01 -8.79 4.45
N ARG A 46 4.69 -8.66 4.38
CA ARG A 46 3.81 -9.80 4.07
C ARG A 46 3.90 -10.13 2.59
N GLU A 47 4.10 -11.40 2.29
CA GLU A 47 4.03 -11.93 0.93
C GLU A 47 2.56 -12.24 0.60
N GLU A 48 2.00 -11.42 -0.29
CA GLU A 48 0.73 -11.59 -1.01
C GLU A 48 -0.59 -11.47 -0.19
N VAL A 49 -1.46 -10.58 -0.67
CA VAL A 49 -2.86 -10.50 -0.23
C VAL A 49 -3.72 -11.07 -1.35
N VAL A 50 -4.43 -12.16 -1.07
CA VAL A 50 -5.43 -12.71 -2.00
C VAL A 50 -6.69 -11.85 -1.90
N PRO A 51 -7.25 -11.34 -3.02
CA PRO A 51 -8.49 -10.59 -3.00
C PRO A 51 -9.64 -11.46 -2.46
N LEU A 52 -10.48 -10.88 -1.60
CA LEU A 52 -11.67 -11.54 -1.08
C LEU A 52 -12.92 -10.76 -1.52
N VAL A 53 -13.95 -11.46 -1.97
CA VAL A 53 -15.30 -10.93 -2.20
C VAL A 53 -16.25 -11.68 -1.29
N GLU A 54 -16.95 -10.95 -0.41
CA GLU A 54 -17.83 -11.53 0.62
C GLU A 54 -17.15 -12.63 1.46
N GLY A 55 -15.87 -12.43 1.78
CA GLY A 55 -15.06 -13.35 2.58
C GLY A 55 -14.55 -14.59 1.83
N LYS A 56 -14.76 -14.69 0.51
CA LYS A 56 -14.27 -15.80 -0.32
C LYS A 56 -13.16 -15.33 -1.25
N GLU A 57 -12.15 -16.16 -1.44
CA GLU A 57 -11.08 -15.89 -2.40
C GLU A 57 -11.63 -15.65 -3.80
N ALA A 58 -11.09 -14.62 -4.44
CA ALA A 58 -11.50 -14.17 -5.75
C ALA A 58 -10.29 -13.80 -6.59
N SER A 59 -10.45 -13.92 -7.92
CA SER A 59 -9.47 -13.38 -8.85
C SER A 59 -9.45 -11.85 -8.76
N PHE A 60 -8.33 -11.23 -9.11
CA PHE A 60 -8.23 -9.76 -9.16
C PHE A 60 -9.30 -9.13 -10.07
N PRO A 61 -9.57 -9.64 -11.30
CA PRO A 61 -10.67 -9.12 -12.13
C PRO A 61 -12.06 -9.21 -11.45
N THR A 62 -12.33 -10.31 -10.73
CA THR A 62 -13.60 -10.49 -9.99
C THR A 62 -13.72 -9.48 -8.85
N ALA A 63 -12.66 -9.31 -8.06
CA ALA A 63 -12.64 -8.34 -6.97
C ALA A 63 -12.77 -6.89 -7.48
N LEU A 64 -12.11 -6.57 -8.59
CA LEU A 64 -12.22 -5.27 -9.24
C LEU A 64 -13.65 -5.00 -9.74
N ALA A 65 -14.28 -5.98 -10.39
CA ALA A 65 -15.66 -5.84 -10.86
C ALA A 65 -16.64 -5.59 -9.71
N ALA A 66 -16.50 -6.31 -8.60
CA ALA A 66 -17.31 -6.11 -7.40
C ALA A 66 -17.10 -4.70 -6.79
N ALA A 67 -15.85 -4.22 -6.74
CA ALA A 67 -15.56 -2.86 -6.27
C ALA A 67 -16.20 -1.79 -7.17
N VAL A 68 -16.15 -1.96 -8.49
CA VAL A 68 -16.79 -1.05 -9.45
C VAL A 68 -18.31 -1.04 -9.27
N GLU A 69 -18.94 -2.20 -9.09
CA GLU A 69 -20.40 -2.28 -8.86
C GLU A 69 -20.81 -1.51 -7.60
N ILE A 70 -20.06 -1.67 -6.50
CA ILE A 70 -20.30 -0.94 -5.24
C ILE A 70 -20.17 0.57 -5.45
N LEU A 71 -19.08 1.02 -6.07
CA LEU A 71 -18.80 2.44 -6.25
C LEU A 71 -19.76 3.10 -7.24
N ALA A 72 -20.13 2.43 -8.32
CA ALA A 72 -21.07 2.95 -9.31
C ALA A 72 -22.51 3.03 -8.79
N GLY A 73 -22.89 2.16 -7.86
CA GLY A 73 -24.21 2.18 -7.21
C GLY A 73 -24.29 3.12 -5.99
N ALA A 74 -23.17 3.65 -5.51
CA ALA A 74 -23.12 4.47 -4.31
C ALA A 74 -23.64 5.90 -4.59
N ARG A 75 -24.45 6.43 -3.67
CA ARG A 75 -24.91 7.84 -3.73
C ARG A 75 -23.90 8.83 -3.14
N HIS A 76 -23.15 8.40 -2.12
CA HIS A 76 -22.14 9.22 -1.42
C HIS A 76 -20.94 8.35 -1.02
N PRO A 77 -20.09 7.92 -1.98
CA PRO A 77 -18.92 7.11 -1.68
C PRO A 77 -17.88 7.92 -0.88
N LEU A 78 -17.15 7.23 -0.01
CA LEU A 78 -16.00 7.74 0.74
C LEU A 78 -14.74 6.96 0.33
N ILE A 79 -13.71 7.68 -0.09
CA ILE A 79 -12.35 7.15 -0.27
C ILE A 79 -11.52 7.58 0.94
N TYR A 80 -11.12 6.63 1.78
CA TYR A 80 -10.41 6.89 3.03
C TYR A 80 -9.13 6.05 3.13
N GLY A 81 -8.10 6.56 3.82
CA GLY A 81 -6.85 5.85 4.04
C GLY A 81 -5.65 6.63 3.54
N LEU A 82 -5.06 6.15 2.45
CA LEU A 82 -4.08 6.84 1.59
C LEU A 82 -2.72 7.25 2.23
N SER A 83 -2.58 7.33 3.56
CA SER A 83 -1.37 7.84 4.23
C SER A 83 -0.14 6.91 4.13
N SER A 84 -0.32 5.66 3.69
CA SER A 84 0.75 4.66 3.52
C SER A 84 0.86 4.13 2.07
N THR A 85 0.52 4.97 1.09
CA THR A 85 0.69 4.69 -0.35
C THR A 85 1.56 5.78 -1.02
N SER A 86 1.81 5.66 -2.32
CA SER A 86 2.58 6.67 -3.07
C SER A 86 1.72 7.87 -3.50
N SER A 87 2.36 8.99 -3.82
CA SER A 87 1.67 10.19 -4.30
C SER A 87 0.96 9.97 -5.64
N GLU A 88 1.48 9.09 -6.50
CA GLU A 88 0.83 8.72 -7.76
C GLU A 88 -0.50 7.98 -7.50
N ALA A 89 -0.52 7.07 -6.53
CA ALA A 89 -1.74 6.39 -6.12
C ALA A 89 -2.74 7.34 -5.45
N GLN A 90 -2.26 8.32 -4.67
CA GLN A 90 -3.10 9.39 -4.11
C GLN A 90 -3.73 10.26 -5.20
N ALA A 91 -2.95 10.66 -6.22
CA ALA A 91 -3.45 11.43 -7.35
C ALA A 91 -4.52 10.64 -8.15
N ALA A 92 -4.30 9.35 -8.36
CA ALA A 92 -5.30 8.48 -8.97
C ALA A 92 -6.59 8.37 -8.12
N ALA A 93 -6.46 8.31 -6.78
CA ALA A 93 -7.59 8.30 -5.86
C ALA A 93 -8.39 9.62 -5.90
N VAL A 94 -7.71 10.77 -6.03
CA VAL A 94 -8.37 12.07 -6.23
C VAL A 94 -9.15 12.10 -7.53
N ALA A 95 -8.54 11.68 -8.65
CA ALA A 95 -9.23 11.62 -9.94
C ALA A 95 -10.45 10.67 -9.91
N LEU A 96 -10.35 9.55 -9.19
CA LEU A 96 -11.46 8.64 -8.97
C LEU A 96 -12.57 9.30 -8.12
N ALA A 97 -12.20 10.04 -7.07
CA ALA A 97 -13.17 10.75 -6.23
C ALA A 97 -13.95 11.79 -7.04
N GLU A 98 -13.26 12.56 -7.89
CA GLU A 98 -13.88 13.53 -8.81
C GLU A 98 -14.89 12.85 -9.74
N ALA A 99 -14.50 11.73 -10.37
CA ALA A 99 -15.37 10.98 -11.28
C ALA A 99 -16.62 10.41 -10.60
N LEU A 100 -16.52 10.05 -9.32
CA LEU A 100 -17.61 9.47 -8.53
C LEU A 100 -18.46 10.51 -7.79
N GLY A 101 -18.01 11.77 -7.70
CA GLY A 101 -18.57 12.73 -6.74
C GLY A 101 -18.38 12.28 -5.28
N ALA A 102 -17.28 11.58 -4.99
CA ALA A 102 -16.97 11.02 -3.68
C ALA A 102 -16.43 12.08 -2.71
N SER A 103 -16.56 11.81 -1.42
CA SER A 103 -15.68 12.44 -0.42
C SER A 103 -14.36 11.67 -0.36
N ILE A 104 -13.26 12.37 -0.16
CA ILE A 104 -11.93 11.78 -0.02
C ILE A 104 -11.24 12.37 1.21
N ASP A 105 -10.61 11.50 1.99
CA ASP A 105 -9.90 11.88 3.23
C ASP A 105 -8.74 10.92 3.53
N SER A 106 -7.79 11.36 4.35
CA SER A 106 -6.61 10.59 4.75
C SER A 106 -6.66 10.14 6.22
N THR A 107 -5.93 9.08 6.56
CA THR A 107 -5.75 8.60 7.96
C THR A 107 -4.71 9.40 8.72
#